data_AF-R9ICX4-F1
#
_entry.id   AF-R9ICX4-F1
#
_cell.length_a   1.000
_cell.length_b   1.000
_cell.length_c   1.000
_cell.angle_alpha   90.00
_cell.angle_beta   90.00
_cell.angle_gamma   90.00
#
_symmetry.space_group_name_H-M   'P 1'
#
loop_
_entity.id
_entity.type
_entity.pdbx_description
1 polymer ?
#
loop_
_entity_poly.entity_id
_entity_poly.type
_entity_poly.pdbx_seq_one_letter_code
_entity_poly.pdbx_strand_id
1 'polypeptide(L)' 'MKDLINIRVLQHDTNDQIRIGMAYPIIDLDKAEKDIVDNYEKKTAWCGGFKAACEKYYQRIAIVRADTLEVIRPIYPNK' A
#
# COMPACT_ATOMS: atom_id res chain seq x y z
N MET A 1 9.09 23.52 -5.14
CA MET A 1 9.63 22.23 -5.60
C MET A 1 8.99 21.19 -4.69
N LYS A 2 8.22 20.22 -5.21
CA LYS A 2 7.69 19.16 -4.33
C LYS A 2 8.85 18.23 -4.01
N ASP A 3 9.08 17.95 -2.72
CA ASP A 3 10.17 17.08 -2.30
C ASP A 3 9.91 15.65 -2.78
N LEU A 4 10.96 15.04 -3.34
CA LEU A 4 10.92 13.65 -3.79
C LEU A 4 11.01 12.74 -2.57
N ILE A 5 9.99 11.91 -2.36
CA ILE A 5 9.91 10.96 -1.25
C ILE A 5 10.07 9.56 -1.82
N ASN A 6 11.04 8.80 -1.32
CA ASN A 6 11.15 7.38 -1.66
C ASN A 6 10.24 6.58 -0.74
N ILE A 7 9.32 5.82 -1.33
CA ILE A 7 8.32 5.03 -0.61
C ILE A 7 8.41 3.56 -0.93
N ARG A 8 7.84 2.72 -0.07
CA ARG A 8 7.54 1.32 -0.31
C ARG A 8 6.09 1.04 0.10
N VAL A 9 5.52 -0.03 -0.44
CA VAL A 9 4.23 -0.55 0.03
C VAL A 9 4.49 -1.69 1.00
N LEU A 10 4.04 -1.51 2.25
CA LEU A 10 4.00 -2.55 3.26
C LEU A 10 2.66 -3.29 3.14
N GLN A 11 2.72 -4.61 3.14
CA GLN A 11 1.58 -5.51 3.22
C GLN A 11 1.77 -6.47 4.38
N HIS A 12 0.72 -6.64 5.18
CA HIS A 12 0.62 -7.65 6.23
C HIS A 12 -0.64 -8.44 5.96
N ASP A 13 -0.47 -9.73 5.69
CA ASP A 13 -1.59 -10.62 5.38
C ASP A 13 -2.20 -11.29 6.63
N THR A 14 -3.34 -11.95 6.45
CA THR A 14 -4.06 -12.65 7.53
C THR A 14 -3.33 -13.89 8.08
N ASN A 15 -2.24 -14.33 7.44
CA ASN A 15 -1.37 -15.41 7.91
C ASN A 15 -0.11 -14.86 8.62
N ASP A 16 -0.12 -13.59 9.02
CA ASP A 16 1.00 -12.89 9.65
C ASP A 16 2.28 -12.78 8.82
N GLN A 17 2.18 -12.89 7.49
CA GLN A 17 3.31 -12.59 6.62
C GLN A 17 3.38 -11.10 6.31
N ILE A 18 4.57 -10.55 6.49
CA ILE A 18 4.89 -9.17 6.10
C ILE A 18 5.66 -9.19 4.78
N ARG A 19 5.18 -8.43 3.80
CA ARG A 19 5.85 -8.19 2.52
C ARG A 19 6.07 -6.70 2.33
N ILE A 20 7.28 -6.34 1.91
CA ILE A 20 7.64 -4.95 1.63
C ILE A 20 8.05 -4.87 0.16
N GLY A 21 7.37 -4.01 -0.58
CA GLY A 21 7.66 -3.77 -1.99
C GLY A 21 9.02 -3.12 -2.24
N MET A 22 9.40 -3.07 -3.51
CA MET A 22 10.56 -2.29 -3.94
C MET A 22 10.36 -0.81 -3.67
N ALA A 23 11.47 -0.10 -3.39
CA ALA A 23 11.46 1.34 -3.21
C ALA A 23 11.22 2.03 -4.55
N TYR A 24 10.41 3.09 -4.56
CA TYR A 24 10.27 3.97 -5.71
C TYR A 24 10.01 5.42 -5.30
N PRO A 25 10.47 6.39 -6.10
CA PRO A 25 10.29 7.80 -5.82
C PRO A 25 8.89 8.28 -6.18
N ILE A 26 8.32 9.16 -5.35
CA ILE A 26 7.09 9.89 -5.62
C ILE A 26 7.26 11.38 -5.32
N ILE A 27 6.39 12.19 -5.91
CA ILE A 27 6.26 13.63 -5.62
C ILE A 27 4.87 13.99 -5.09
N ASP A 28 3.93 13.04 -5.09
CA ASP A 28 2.53 13.24 -4.74
C ASP A 28 1.99 11.98 -4.07
N LEU A 29 1.71 12.10 -2.76
CA LEU A 29 1.30 10.96 -1.93
C LEU A 29 -0.13 10.52 -2.23
N ASP A 30 -1.03 11.45 -2.56
CA ASP A 30 -2.43 11.14 -2.84
C ASP A 30 -2.56 10.44 -4.20
N LYS A 31 -1.78 10.86 -5.20
CA LYS A 31 -1.67 10.13 -6.47
C LYS A 31 -1.08 8.73 -6.25
N ALA A 32 -0.03 8.61 -5.44
CA ALA A 32 0.59 7.32 -5.17
C ALA A 32 -0.38 6.35 -4.48
N GLU A 33 -1.14 6.81 -3.49
CA GLU A 33 -2.18 6.03 -2.84
C GLU A 33 -3.22 5.52 -3.85
N LYS A 34 -3.74 6.41 -4.70
CA LYS A 34 -4.70 6.04 -5.74
C LYS A 34 -4.14 4.99 -6.70
N ASP A 35 -2.93 5.20 -7.22
CA ASP A 35 -2.30 4.27 -8.16
C ASP A 35 -2.06 2.89 -7.52
N ILE A 36 -1.72 2.85 -6.24
CA ILE A 36 -1.57 1.59 -5.47
C ILE A 36 -2.93 0.89 -5.34
N VAL A 37 -3.98 1.61 -4.93
CA VAL A 37 -5.33 1.06 -4.77
C VAL A 37 -5.86 0.53 -6.10
N ASP A 38 -5.71 1.29 -7.20
CA ASP A 38 -6.12 0.88 -8.55
C ASP A 38 -5.37 -0.38 -9.02
N ASN A 39 -4.10 -0.53 -8.65
CA ASN A 39 -3.32 -1.73 -8.96
C ASN A 39 -3.83 -2.95 -8.17
N TYR A 40 -4.16 -2.78 -6.88
CA TYR A 40 -4.79 -3.85 -6.12
C TYR A 40 -6.16 -4.21 -6.70
N GLU A 41 -7.00 -3.22 -6.99
CA GLU A 41 -8.33 -3.41 -7.59
C GLU A 41 -8.25 -4.32 -8.82
N LYS A 42 -7.29 -4.06 -9.71
CA LYS A 42 -7.05 -4.89 -10.91
C LYS A 42 -6.55 -6.30 -10.55
N LYS A 43 -5.56 -6.40 -9.66
CA LYS A 43 -4.95 -7.68 -9.26
C LYS A 43 -5.90 -8.58 -8.47
N THR A 44 -6.88 -7.99 -7.79
CA THR A 44 -7.85 -8.69 -6.95
C THR A 44 -9.26 -8.67 -7.56
N ALA A 45 -9.40 -8.27 -8.82
CA ALA A 45 -10.67 -8.29 -9.55
C ALA A 45 -11.33 -9.69 -9.52
N TRP A 46 -10.52 -10.75 -9.56
CA TRP A 46 -10.99 -12.15 -9.47
C TRP A 46 -11.68 -12.51 -8.14
N CYS A 47 -11.48 -11.73 -7.06
CA CYS A 47 -12.10 -11.95 -5.75
C CYS A 47 -13.01 -10.82 -5.29
N GLY A 48 -13.41 -9.91 -6.19
CA GLY A 48 -14.34 -8.82 -5.91
C GLY A 48 -13.69 -7.46 -5.66
N GLY A 49 -12.46 -7.25 -6.12
CA GLY A 49 -11.78 -5.95 -6.03
C GLY A 49 -10.99 -5.77 -4.73
N PHE A 50 -10.48 -4.55 -4.53
CA PHE A 50 -9.54 -4.24 -3.44
C PHE A 50 -10.19 -4.42 -2.08
N LYS A 51 -11.41 -3.89 -1.90
CA LYS A 51 -12.12 -3.94 -0.62
C LYS A 51 -12.38 -5.38 -0.16
N ALA A 52 -12.90 -6.22 -1.05
CA ALA A 52 -13.16 -7.63 -0.75
C ALA A 52 -11.87 -8.41 -0.46
N ALA A 53 -10.77 -8.07 -1.14
CA ALA A 53 -9.47 -8.66 -0.85
C ALA A 53 -8.91 -8.24 0.50
N CYS A 54 -9.04 -6.97 0.88
CA CYS A 54 -8.66 -6.46 2.20
C CYS A 54 -9.34 -7.24 3.32
N GLU A 55 -10.67 -7.38 3.26
CA GLU A 55 -11.46 -8.09 4.28
C GLU A 55 -11.08 -9.57 4.42
N LYS A 56 -10.57 -10.20 3.36
CA LYS A 56 -10.24 -11.64 3.35
C LYS A 56 -8.78 -11.94 3.64
N TYR A 57 -7.86 -11.12 3.13
CA TYR A 57 -6.46 -11.48 3.00
C TYR A 57 -5.49 -10.53 3.69
N TYR A 58 -5.88 -9.31 4.05
CA TYR A 58 -4.95 -8.32 4.56
C TYR A 58 -5.33 -7.87 5.97
N GLN A 59 -4.35 -7.82 6.87
CA GLN A 59 -4.47 -7.12 8.15
C GLN A 59 -4.05 -5.66 8.00
N ARG A 60 -3.03 -5.38 7.17
CA ARG A 60 -2.53 -4.03 6.94
C ARG A 60 -1.98 -3.83 5.54
N ILE A 61 -2.26 -2.68 4.93
CA ILE A 61 -1.59 -2.15 3.76
C ILE A 61 -1.26 -0.68 4.05
N ALA A 62 -0.02 -0.29 3.83
CA ALA A 62 0.42 1.08 4.07
C ALA A 62 1.53 1.51 3.12
N ILE A 63 1.60 2.81 2.86
CA ILE A 63 2.77 3.46 2.31
C ILE A 63 3.71 3.77 3.46
N VAL A 64 4.96 3.35 3.32
CA VAL A 64 6.03 3.60 4.29
C VAL A 64 7.20 4.32 3.63
N ARG A 65 7.98 5.06 4.41
CA ARG A 65 9.28 5.58 3.94
C ARG A 65 10.21 4.43 3.58
N ALA A 66 10.94 4.57 2.47
CA ALA A 66 11.77 3.48 1.94
C ALA A 66 13.00 3.15 2.80
N ASP A 67 13.47 4.10 3.60
CA ASP A 67 14.65 4.06 4.47
C ASP A 67 14.30 3.68 5.93
N THR A 68 13.27 4.29 6.50
CA THR A 68 12.92 4.08 7.92
C THR A 68 11.78 3.07 8.14
N LEU A 69 11.04 2.71 7.09
CA LEU A 69 9.78 1.95 7.17
C LEU A 69 8.70 2.61 8.06
N GLU A 70 8.89 3.89 8.40
CA GLU A 70 7.87 4.68 9.07
C GLU A 70 6.63 4.78 8.20
N VAL A 71 5.47 4.56 8.79
CA VAL A 71 4.19 4.62 8.09
C VAL A 71 3.83 6.08 7.84
N ILE A 72 3.69 6.43 6.57
CA ILE A 72 3.33 7.79 6.14
C ILE A 72 1.91 7.89 5.63
N ARG A 73 1.32 6.77 5.16
CA ARG A 73 -0.10 6.71 4.77
C ARG A 73 -0.65 5.29 5.01
N PRO A 74 -1.52 5.08 6.01
CA PRO A 74 -2.30 3.84 6.07
C PRO A 74 -3.26 3.79 4.87
N ILE A 75 -3.37 2.62 4.23
CA ILE A 75 -4.35 2.36 3.16
C ILE A 75 -5.43 1.42 3.70
N TYR A 76 -5.02 0.39 4.45
CA TYR A 76 -5.92 -0.53 5.13
C TYR A 76 -5.30 -1.04 6.45
N PRO A 77 -6.06 -1.15 7.54
CA PRO A 77 -7.28 -0.41 7.79
C PRO A 77 -6.99 1.10 7.70
N ASN A 78 -7.93 1.86 7.15
CA ASN A 78 -7.83 3.32 7.07
C ASN A 78 -8.24 3.93 8.43
N LYS A 79 -7.39 3.73 9.44
CA LYS A 79 -7.55 4.20 10.83
C LYS A 79 -6.37 5.05 11.25
#